data_AF-A0A540US59-F1
#
_entry.id   AF-A0A540US59-F1
#
_cell.length_a   1.000
_cell.length_b   1.000
_cell.length_c   1.000
_cell.angle_alpha   90.00
_cell.angle_beta   90.00
_cell.angle_gamma   90.00
#
_symmetry.space_group_name_H-M   'P 1'
#
loop_
_entity.id
_entity.type
_entity.pdbx_description
1 polymer ?
#
loop_
_entity_poly.entity_id
_entity_poly.type
_entity_poly.pdbx_seq_one_letter_code
_entity_poly.pdbx_strand_id
1 'polypeptide(L)'
;MDISDVIAVMALVISGIALYKQLKKDKVSQNTIFFKEIFFNFLTQDCVEARNDISFDNSGKIDNTDKFEEIIADLGKRISFYEYVDKNFYDKLKKLLTDLDDLLLDDKNYKGKKQTDHSNKIDEKISELFKLIMDKYFVK
;
A
#
# COMPACT_ATOMS: atom_id res chain seq x y z
N MET A 1 -36.58 -29.15 31.19
CA MET A 1 -35.86 -28.75 29.97
C MET A 1 -35.58 -30.02 29.23
N ASP A 2 -36.27 -30.20 28.11
CA ASP A 2 -36.21 -31.45 27.36
C ASP A 2 -34.90 -31.53 26.57
N ILE A 3 -34.54 -32.74 26.17
CA ILE A 3 -33.35 -32.97 25.32
C ILE A 3 -33.44 -32.11 24.04
N SER A 4 -34.65 -31.88 23.53
CA SER A 4 -34.92 -30.98 22.41
C SER A 4 -34.54 -29.52 22.70
N ASP A 5 -34.82 -29.02 23.91
CA ASP A 5 -34.50 -27.65 24.31
C ASP A 5 -32.98 -27.46 24.40
N VAL A 6 -32.27 -28.45 24.94
CA VAL A 6 -30.79 -28.44 25.03
C VAL A 6 -30.18 -28.43 23.64
N ILE A 7 -30.68 -29.27 22.73
CA ILE A 7 -30.21 -29.31 21.33
C ILE A 7 -30.48 -27.97 20.63
N ALA A 8 -31.66 -27.38 20.84
CA ALA A 8 -32.03 -26.09 20.24
C ALA A 8 -31.10 -24.96 20.73
N VAL A 9 -30.82 -24.89 22.03
CA VAL A 9 -29.89 -23.90 22.59
C VAL A 9 -28.48 -24.09 22.02
N MET A 10 -27.98 -25.33 21.94
CA MET A 10 -26.67 -25.62 21.36
C MET A 10 -26.61 -25.25 19.86
N ALA A 11 -27.67 -25.50 19.10
CA ALA A 11 -27.75 -25.13 17.70
C ALA A 11 -27.70 -23.60 17.50
N LEU A 12 -28.38 -22.82 18.36
CA LEU A 12 -28.33 -21.36 18.33
C LEU A 12 -26.93 -20.82 18.64
N VAL A 13 -26.23 -21.40 19.62
CA VAL A 13 -24.85 -21.02 19.95
C VAL A 13 -23.90 -21.30 18.79
N ILE A 14 -23.97 -22.49 18.18
CA ILE A 14 -23.12 -22.86 17.04
C ILE A 14 -23.41 -21.94 15.85
N SER A 15 -24.68 -21.63 15.57
CA SER A 15 -25.08 -20.71 14.50
C SER A 15 -24.52 -19.30 14.74
N GLY A 16 -24.64 -18.77 15.96
CA GLY A 16 -24.07 -17.47 16.31
C GLY A 16 -22.55 -17.40 16.13
N ILE A 17 -21.83 -18.44 16.53
CA ILE A 17 -20.37 -18.54 16.32
C ILE A 17 -20.02 -18.64 14.83
N ALA A 18 -20.78 -19.41 14.06
CA ALA A 18 -20.57 -19.58 12.62
C ALA A 18 -20.80 -18.25 11.87
N LEU A 19 -21.88 -17.53 12.16
CA LEU A 19 -22.18 -16.22 11.58
C LEU A 19 -21.09 -15.19 11.90
N TYR A 20 -20.63 -15.14 13.16
CA TYR A 20 -19.53 -14.25 13.54
C TYR A 20 -18.25 -14.54 12.76
N LYS A 21 -17.88 -15.82 12.61
CA LYS A 21 -16.73 -16.23 11.79
C LYS A 21 -16.92 -15.88 10.32
N GLN A 22 -18.12 -16.06 9.78
CA GLN A 22 -18.45 -15.77 8.38
C GLN A 22 -18.33 -14.27 8.08
N LEU A 23 -18.94 -13.39 8.89
CA LEU A 23 -18.84 -11.94 8.72
C LEU A 23 -17.38 -11.45 8.78
N LYS A 24 -16.59 -12.00 9.71
CA LYS A 24 -15.16 -11.69 9.80
C LYS A 24 -14.40 -12.15 8.54
N LYS A 25 -14.72 -13.35 8.02
CA LYS A 25 -14.12 -13.90 6.80
C LYS A 25 -14.49 -13.07 5.56
N ASP A 26 -15.74 -12.63 5.46
CA ASP A 26 -16.23 -11.84 4.32
C ASP A 26 -15.54 -10.46 4.28
N LYS A 27 -15.37 -9.81 5.44
CA LYS A 27 -14.62 -8.54 5.54
C LYS A 27 -13.15 -8.70 5.12
N VAL A 28 -12.48 -9.78 5.56
CA VAL A 28 -11.10 -10.09 5.13
C VAL A 28 -11.05 -10.37 3.62
N SER A 29 -12.04 -11.06 3.08
CA SER A 29 -12.14 -11.36 1.65
C SER A 29 -12.28 -10.08 0.81
N GLN A 30 -13.15 -9.15 1.21
CA GLN A 30 -13.31 -7.87 0.53
C GLN A 30 -12.03 -7.04 0.58
N ASN A 31 -11.41 -6.92 1.76
CA ASN A 31 -10.11 -6.24 1.91
C ASN A 31 -9.04 -6.85 1.00
N THR A 32 -9.02 -8.18 0.85
CA THR A 32 -8.07 -8.88 -0.03
C THR A 32 -8.31 -8.55 -1.50
N ILE A 33 -9.56 -8.41 -1.93
CA ILE A 33 -9.91 -8.03 -3.32
C ILE A 33 -9.41 -6.62 -3.62
N PHE A 34 -9.76 -5.63 -2.78
CA PHE A 34 -9.29 -4.25 -2.96
C PHE A 34 -7.76 -4.17 -2.95
N PHE A 35 -7.11 -4.88 -2.02
CA PHE A 35 -5.65 -4.97 -1.99
C PHE A 35 -5.09 -5.50 -3.30
N LYS A 36 -5.65 -6.60 -3.80
CA LYS A 36 -5.18 -7.27 -5.01
C LYS A 36 -5.33 -6.37 -6.25
N GLU A 37 -6.45 -5.67 -6.36
CA GLU A 37 -6.75 -4.83 -7.54
C GLU A 37 -5.94 -3.54 -7.57
N ILE A 38 -5.67 -2.95 -6.41
CA ILE A 38 -5.05 -1.61 -6.33
C ILE A 38 -3.54 -1.70 -6.08
N PHE A 39 -3.11 -2.59 -5.19
CA PHE A 39 -1.78 -2.50 -4.58
C PHE A 39 -0.85 -3.68 -4.92
N PHE A 40 -1.37 -4.86 -5.23
CA PHE A 40 -0.52 -6.06 -5.36
C PHE A 40 0.58 -5.89 -6.42
N ASN A 41 0.22 -5.59 -7.68
CA ASN A 41 1.19 -5.42 -8.75
C ASN A 41 2.17 -4.26 -8.46
N PHE A 42 1.65 -3.15 -7.94
CA PHE A 42 2.46 -2.00 -7.56
C PHE A 42 3.55 -2.40 -6.55
N LEU A 43 3.19 -3.13 -5.50
CA LEU A 43 4.10 -3.52 -4.42
C LEU A 43 5.11 -4.60 -4.85
N THR A 44 4.68 -5.57 -5.66
CA THR A 44 5.52 -6.74 -5.97
C THR A 44 6.39 -6.57 -7.20
N GLN A 45 5.98 -5.69 -8.12
CA GLN A 45 6.59 -5.60 -9.44
C GLN A 45 6.84 -4.14 -9.84
N ASP A 46 5.78 -3.37 -10.09
CA ASP A 46 5.89 -2.09 -10.81
C ASP A 46 6.83 -1.10 -10.09
N CYS A 47 6.69 -0.96 -8.78
CA CYS A 47 7.52 -0.08 -7.97
C CYS A 47 8.98 -0.55 -7.90
N VAL A 48 9.21 -1.85 -7.76
CA VAL A 48 10.57 -2.42 -7.68
C VAL A 48 11.30 -2.26 -9.00
N GLU A 49 10.64 -2.56 -10.11
CA GLU A 49 11.21 -2.39 -11.45
C GLU A 49 11.52 -0.92 -11.73
N ALA A 50 10.54 -0.03 -11.54
CA ALA A 50 10.74 1.40 -11.75
C ALA A 50 11.86 1.96 -10.85
N ARG A 51 11.97 1.48 -9.60
CA ARG A 51 13.03 1.91 -8.69
C ARG A 51 14.42 1.58 -9.20
N ASN A 52 14.57 0.38 -9.77
CA ASN A 52 15.85 -0.11 -10.29
C ASN A 52 16.28 0.62 -11.57
N ASP A 53 15.32 1.17 -12.31
CA ASP A 53 15.58 1.94 -13.53
C ASP A 53 16.14 3.35 -13.21
N ILE A 54 15.82 3.91 -12.04
CA ILE A 54 16.33 5.22 -11.59
C ILE A 54 17.85 5.19 -11.45
N SER A 55 18.51 6.16 -12.08
CA SER A 55 19.96 6.31 -12.04
C SER A 55 20.38 7.77 -11.91
N PHE A 56 21.68 8.01 -11.92
CA PHE A 56 22.24 9.36 -11.98
C PHE A 56 23.04 9.51 -13.26
N ASP A 57 22.87 10.63 -13.94
CA ASP A 57 23.62 10.95 -15.15
C ASP A 57 25.09 11.32 -14.84
N ASN A 58 25.86 11.62 -15.89
CA ASN A 58 27.27 12.03 -15.76
C ASN A 58 27.46 13.36 -15.02
N SER A 59 26.43 14.20 -14.92
CA SER A 59 26.45 15.47 -14.20
C SER A 59 26.15 15.29 -12.70
N GLY A 60 25.60 14.13 -12.33
CA GLY A 60 25.15 13.80 -11.00
C GLY A 60 23.67 14.11 -10.76
N LYS A 61 22.92 14.43 -11.82
CA LYS A 61 21.48 14.65 -11.74
C LYS A 61 20.74 13.32 -11.79
N ILE A 62 19.61 13.22 -11.09
CA ILE A 62 18.74 12.05 -11.17
C ILE A 62 18.18 11.92 -12.60
N ASP A 63 18.11 10.69 -13.09
CA ASP A 63 17.71 10.37 -14.46
C ASP A 63 16.88 9.07 -14.49
N ASN A 64 16.15 8.85 -15.58
CA ASN A 64 15.26 7.70 -15.79
C ASN A 64 14.15 7.57 -14.73
N THR A 65 13.56 8.69 -14.30
CA THR A 65 12.48 8.73 -13.30
C THR A 65 11.08 8.58 -13.91
N ASP A 66 10.92 8.78 -15.22
CA ASP A 66 9.62 8.82 -15.92
C ASP A 66 8.69 7.65 -15.57
N LYS A 67 9.22 6.42 -15.58
CA LYS A 67 8.44 5.22 -15.25
C LYS A 67 7.97 5.23 -13.79
N PHE A 68 8.80 5.73 -12.88
CA PHE A 68 8.44 5.84 -11.47
C PHE A 68 7.36 6.90 -11.24
N GLU A 69 7.48 8.05 -11.92
CA GLU A 69 6.49 9.12 -11.86
C GLU A 69 5.13 8.65 -12.40
N GLU A 70 5.12 7.88 -13.50
CA GLU A 70 3.89 7.32 -14.07
C GLU A 70 3.18 6.37 -13.09
N ILE A 71 3.92 5.46 -12.43
CA ILE A 71 3.31 4.53 -11.47
C ILE A 71 2.81 5.24 -10.21
N ILE A 72 3.48 6.31 -9.73
CA ILE A 72 3.01 7.11 -8.60
C ILE A 72 1.72 7.81 -9.00
N ALA A 73 1.68 8.43 -10.18
CA ALA A 73 0.50 9.15 -10.66
C ALA A 73 -0.69 8.20 -10.86
N ASP A 74 -0.47 7.01 -11.42
CA ASP A 74 -1.52 6.00 -11.58
C ASP A 74 -2.03 5.50 -10.23
N LEU A 75 -1.14 5.16 -9.30
CA LEU A 75 -1.53 4.76 -7.95
C LEU A 75 -2.34 5.87 -7.25
N GLY A 76 -1.90 7.13 -7.38
CA GLY A 76 -2.60 8.30 -6.87
C GLY A 76 -4.04 8.41 -7.35
N LYS A 77 -4.32 8.07 -8.62
CA LYS A 77 -5.68 8.03 -9.18
C LYS A 77 -6.47 6.86 -8.59
N ARG A 78 -5.88 5.67 -8.52
CA ARG A 78 -6.54 4.46 -8.01
C ARG A 78 -6.96 4.58 -6.55
N ILE A 79 -6.21 5.33 -5.74
CA ILE A 79 -6.49 5.51 -4.31
C ILE A 79 -7.47 6.65 -4.02
N SER A 80 -7.88 7.44 -5.02
CA SER A 80 -8.72 8.64 -4.84
C SER A 80 -10.01 8.38 -4.09
N PHE A 81 -10.63 7.20 -4.27
CA PHE A 81 -11.85 6.85 -3.54
C PHE A 81 -11.64 6.80 -2.01
N TYR A 82 -10.42 6.57 -1.53
CA TYR A 82 -10.10 6.61 -0.10
C TYR A 82 -10.30 7.99 0.50
N GLU A 83 -10.28 9.06 -0.28
CA GLU A 83 -10.62 10.40 0.20
C GLU A 83 -12.02 10.42 0.85
N TYR A 84 -12.94 9.63 0.32
CA TYR A 84 -14.33 9.57 0.79
C TYR A 84 -14.57 8.47 1.83
N VAL A 85 -13.85 7.35 1.75
CA VAL A 85 -14.13 6.18 2.62
C VAL A 85 -13.16 6.02 3.79
N ASP A 86 -11.96 6.57 3.70
CA ASP A 86 -10.93 6.52 4.75
C ASP A 86 -9.89 7.64 4.54
N LYS A 87 -10.31 8.87 4.86
CA LYS A 87 -9.52 10.08 4.65
C LYS A 87 -8.16 10.03 5.34
N ASN A 88 -8.08 9.46 6.55
CA ASN A 88 -6.82 9.37 7.29
C ASN A 88 -5.79 8.50 6.57
N PHE A 89 -6.22 7.39 5.98
CA PHE A 89 -5.34 6.57 5.15
C PHE A 89 -4.98 7.29 3.86
N TYR A 90 -5.97 7.90 3.19
CA TYR A 90 -5.75 8.64 1.95
C TYR A 90 -4.71 9.75 2.13
N ASP A 91 -4.86 10.61 3.14
CA ASP A 91 -3.98 11.74 3.39
C ASP A 91 -2.53 11.28 3.64
N LYS A 92 -2.36 10.21 4.43
CA LYS A 92 -1.03 9.61 4.69
C LYS A 92 -0.42 9.03 3.42
N LEU A 93 -1.21 8.29 2.65
CA LEU A 93 -0.74 7.64 1.44
C LEU A 93 -0.40 8.65 0.36
N LYS A 94 -1.29 9.61 0.14
CA LYS A 94 -1.08 10.71 -0.81
C LYS A 94 0.14 11.55 -0.46
N LYS A 95 0.37 11.82 0.82
CA LYS A 95 1.58 12.51 1.28
C LYS A 95 2.85 11.73 0.91
N LEU A 96 2.90 10.42 1.16
CA LEU A 96 4.07 9.61 0.80
C LEU A 96 4.33 9.57 -0.70
N LEU A 97 3.27 9.54 -1.51
CA LEU A 97 3.38 9.64 -2.97
C LEU A 97 3.95 11.00 -3.40
N THR A 98 3.48 12.10 -2.81
CA THR A 98 4.02 13.44 -3.09
C THR A 98 5.46 13.60 -2.62
N ASP A 99 5.79 13.11 -1.42
CA ASP A 99 7.18 13.11 -0.91
C ASP A 99 8.12 12.35 -1.87
N LEU A 100 7.63 11.28 -2.51
CA LEU A 100 8.39 10.52 -3.52
C LEU A 100 8.55 11.31 -4.82
N ASP A 101 7.47 11.88 -5.37
CA ASP A 101 7.53 12.74 -6.56
C ASP A 101 8.54 13.88 -6.38
N ASP A 102 8.52 14.54 -5.21
CA ASP A 102 9.44 15.63 -4.88
C ASP A 102 10.92 15.19 -4.85
N LEU A 103 11.19 13.93 -4.44
CA LEU A 103 12.55 13.37 -4.46
C LEU A 103 13.01 13.00 -5.88
N LEU A 104 12.08 12.65 -6.76
CA LEU A 104 12.36 12.25 -8.13
C LEU A 104 12.55 13.47 -9.05
N LEU A 105 11.78 14.53 -8.83
CA LEU A 105 11.87 15.80 -9.58
C LEU A 105 12.99 16.73 -9.09
N ASP A 106 13.91 16.22 -8.27
CA ASP A 106 14.96 17.01 -7.66
C ASP A 106 16.03 17.43 -8.68
N ASP A 107 16.10 18.72 -8.99
CA ASP A 107 17.08 19.31 -9.93
C ASP A 107 18.48 19.51 -9.31
N LYS A 108 18.76 18.88 -8.16
CA LYS A 108 20.08 18.94 -7.52
C LYS A 108 21.07 17.99 -8.17
N ASN A 109 22.32 18.46 -8.26
CA ASN A 109 23.46 17.63 -8.65
C ASN A 109 24.06 16.91 -7.43
N TYR A 110 23.93 15.60 -7.43
CA TYR A 110 24.44 14.68 -6.43
C TYR A 110 25.78 14.10 -6.88
N LYS A 111 26.82 14.12 -6.03
CA LYS A 111 28.12 13.51 -6.33
C LYS A 111 28.61 12.63 -5.18
N GLY A 112 29.16 11.46 -5.53
CA GLY A 112 29.75 10.52 -4.58
C GLY A 112 28.73 10.09 -3.53
N LYS A 113 29.08 10.21 -2.25
CA LYS A 113 28.22 9.81 -1.13
C LYS A 113 26.81 10.42 -1.19
N LYS A 114 26.66 11.65 -1.71
CA LYS A 114 25.35 12.30 -1.81
C LYS A 114 24.39 11.57 -2.76
N GLN A 115 24.88 10.88 -3.78
CA GLN A 115 24.05 10.05 -4.67
C GLN A 115 23.49 8.85 -3.91
N THR A 116 24.35 8.16 -3.16
CA THR A 116 23.95 7.05 -2.29
C THR A 116 22.96 7.51 -1.23
N ASP A 117 23.20 8.66 -0.59
CA ASP A 117 22.31 9.21 0.43
C ASP A 117 20.93 9.56 -0.17
N HIS A 118 20.88 10.10 -1.40
CA HIS A 118 19.61 10.39 -2.08
C HIS A 118 18.85 9.13 -2.49
N SER A 119 19.58 8.16 -3.07
CA SER A 119 19.05 6.82 -3.38
C SER A 119 18.43 6.16 -2.15
N ASN A 120 19.13 6.18 -1.02
CA ASN A 120 18.64 5.61 0.24
C ASN A 120 17.37 6.31 0.73
N LYS A 121 17.23 7.63 0.56
CA LYS A 121 16.00 8.34 0.93
C LYS A 121 14.80 7.90 0.09
N ILE A 122 15.00 7.65 -1.20
CA ILE A 122 13.95 7.09 -2.06
C ILE A 122 13.54 5.71 -1.53
N ASP A 123 14.52 4.86 -1.20
CA ASP A 123 14.27 3.51 -0.67
C ASP A 123 13.54 3.53 0.68
N GLU A 124 13.92 4.44 1.58
CA GLU A 124 13.24 4.68 2.85
C GLU A 124 11.78 5.07 2.63
N LYS A 125 11.51 5.97 1.69
CA LYS A 125 10.14 6.41 1.37
C LYS A 125 9.29 5.32 0.73
N ILE A 126 9.87 4.51 -0.14
CA ILE A 126 9.20 3.31 -0.69
C ILE A 126 8.87 2.32 0.43
N SER A 127 9.79 2.11 1.38
CA SER A 127 9.55 1.24 2.53
C SER A 127 8.42 1.75 3.43
N GLU A 128 8.39 3.06 3.71
CA GLU A 128 7.29 3.70 4.44
C GLU A 128 5.94 3.51 3.72
N LEU A 129 5.93 3.68 2.39
CA LEU A 129 4.76 3.48 1.54
C LEU A 129 4.24 2.04 1.62
N PHE A 130 5.14 1.06 1.46
CA PHE A 130 4.81 -0.36 1.51
C PHE A 130 4.25 -0.73 2.87
N LYS A 131 4.89 -0.26 3.94
CA LYS A 131 4.43 -0.50 5.30
C LYS A 131 3.03 0.08 5.55
N LEU A 132 2.77 1.32 5.13
CA LEU A 132 1.45 1.94 5.28
C LEU A 132 0.34 1.12 4.60
N ILE A 133 0.61 0.63 3.38
CA ILE A 133 -0.34 -0.21 2.65
C ILE A 133 -0.53 -1.55 3.37
N MET A 134 0.55 -2.22 3.73
CA MET A 134 0.48 -3.52 4.41
C MET A 134 -0.22 -3.43 5.78
N ASP A 135 0.01 -2.35 6.53
CA ASP A 135 -0.62 -2.11 7.83
C ASP A 135 -2.15 -1.95 7.71
N LYS A 136 -2.65 -1.36 6.62
CA LYS A 136 -4.10 -1.26 6.39
C LYS A 136 -4.78 -2.61 6.12
N TYR A 137 -4.09 -3.52 5.45
CA TYR A 137 -4.70 -4.74 4.90
C TYR A 137 -4.37 -6.02 5.65
N PHE A 138 -3.21 -6.09 6.29
CA PHE A 138 -2.66 -7.33 6.85
C PHE A 138 -2.34 -7.27 8.34
N VAL A 139 -2.34 -6.08 8.97
CA VAL A 139 -2.16 -5.98 10.41
C VAL A 139 -3.48 -6.27 11.13
N LYS A 140 -3.39 -7.21 12.08
CA LYS A 140 -4.49 -7.86 12.81
C LYS A 140 -4.97 -7.06 14.00
#